data_AF-A0A954H8L4-F1
#
_entry.id   AF-A0A954H8L4-F1
#
_cell.length_a   1.000
_cell.length_b   1.000
_cell.length_c   1.000
_cell.angle_alpha   90.00
_cell.angle_beta   90.00
_cell.angle_gamma   90.00
#
_symmetry.space_group_name_H-M   'P 1'
#
loop_
_entity.id
_entity.type
_entity.pdbx_description
1 polymer ?
#
loop_
_entity_poly.entity_id
_entity_poly.type
_entity_poly.pdbx_seq_one_letter_code
_entity_poly.pdbx_strand_id
1 'polypeptide(L)'
;MNVQSSNDPRLSHEYRFRPLRLWVWLFVGFNVAMILAVVSTQLFFFNGFDELFKSQEPPPPSWVLSVISVVLLVHALAIATHVMHAIWLWRAGENLKAFDHKKRKTLDVVVIISCFVPGFYGILMVYYLPVLYRASRPGGEKPDEPFFPPFVSRRLLIMLISFVLYMIAHFTLMGYFLFEAVSKVDRETPLSSIFSTEYLVISYLVYLVFVLSFGWPWISLLLEITRLQEEREELDTPASPNFVDETKTESEDEK
;
A
#
# COMPACT_ATOMS: atom_id res chain seq x y z
N MET A 1 -17.09 35.30 18.07
CA MET A 1 -17.18 33.94 17.51
C MET A 1 -16.98 32.97 18.66
N ASN A 2 -18.05 32.28 19.07
CA ASN A 2 -17.98 31.30 20.14
C ASN A 2 -17.16 30.10 19.67
N VAL A 3 -16.01 29.87 20.30
CA VAL A 3 -15.28 28.60 20.25
C VAL A 3 -16.13 27.62 21.06
N GLN A 4 -17.18 27.09 20.44
CA GLN A 4 -18.00 26.04 21.01
C GLN A 4 -17.15 24.77 21.04
N SER A 5 -16.57 24.52 22.21
CA SER A 5 -16.22 23.22 22.81
C SER A 5 -16.05 22.08 21.81
N SER A 6 -14.80 21.84 21.41
CA SER A 6 -14.33 20.57 20.82
C SER A 6 -14.34 19.40 21.81
N ASN A 7 -14.91 19.58 23.00
CA ASN A 7 -14.97 18.59 24.08
C ASN A 7 -16.31 17.84 24.07
N ASP A 8 -16.82 17.41 22.91
CA ASP A 8 -17.88 16.41 22.92
C ASP A 8 -17.23 15.02 23.02
N PRO A 9 -17.18 14.38 24.20
CA PRO A 9 -16.58 13.06 24.39
C PRO A 9 -17.28 11.95 23.59
N ARG A 10 -18.43 12.25 22.97
CA ARG A 10 -19.08 11.34 22.02
C ARG A 10 -18.33 11.24 20.68
N LEU A 11 -17.64 12.31 20.26
CA LEU A 11 -16.81 12.28 19.04
C LEU A 11 -15.50 11.51 19.24
N SER A 12 -14.97 11.44 20.48
CA SER A 12 -13.79 10.64 20.80
C SER A 12 -14.08 9.14 20.92
N HIS A 13 -15.30 8.74 21.29
CA HIS A 13 -15.68 7.32 21.31
C HIS A 13 -15.97 6.72 19.92
N GLU A 14 -16.17 7.56 18.90
CA GLU A 14 -16.38 7.14 17.51
C GLU A 14 -15.09 7.15 16.67
N TYR A 15 -13.91 7.05 17.29
CA TYR A 15 -12.68 6.76 16.55
C TYR A 15 -12.73 5.33 15.96
N ARG A 16 -13.37 5.20 14.79
CA ARG A 16 -13.48 3.98 13.95
C ARG A 16 -12.14 3.61 13.27
N PHE A 17 -11.02 3.79 13.97
CA PHE A 17 -9.66 3.59 13.42
C PHE A 17 -9.15 2.15 13.56
N ARG A 18 -9.92 1.29 14.23
CA ARG A 18 -9.57 -0.12 14.45
C ARG A 18 -9.39 -1.02 13.22
N PRO A 19 -9.70 -0.66 11.95
CA PRO A 19 -9.31 -1.55 10.85
C PRO A 19 -7.91 -1.25 10.29
N LEU A 20 -7.20 -0.17 10.67
CA LEU A 20 -5.94 0.21 10.00
C LEU A 20 -4.84 -0.84 10.09
N ARG A 21 -4.64 -1.48 11.24
CA ARG A 21 -3.69 -2.59 11.40
C ARG A 21 -4.01 -3.76 10.46
N LEU A 22 -5.28 -4.17 10.39
CA LEU A 22 -5.73 -5.20 9.46
C LEU A 22 -5.47 -4.78 8.01
N TRP A 23 -5.71 -3.51 7.65
CA TRP A 23 -5.41 -2.99 6.31
C TRP A 23 -3.92 -3.02 5.98
N VAL A 24 -3.04 -2.70 6.93
CA VAL A 24 -1.58 -2.82 6.73
C VAL A 24 -1.22 -4.27 6.42
N TRP A 25 -1.73 -5.24 7.20
CA TRP A 25 -1.44 -6.65 6.97
C TRP A 25 -2.05 -7.19 5.68
N LEU A 26 -3.28 -6.79 5.34
CA LEU A 26 -3.90 -7.11 4.06
C LEU A 26 -3.06 -6.53 2.91
N PHE A 27 -2.60 -5.29 3.02
CA PHE A 27 -1.71 -4.68 2.03
C PHE A 27 -0.41 -5.48 1.88
N VAL A 28 0.26 -5.83 2.98
CA VAL A 28 1.48 -6.65 2.94
C VAL A 28 1.20 -7.99 2.27
N GLY A 29 0.14 -8.68 2.70
CA GLY A 29 -0.27 -9.97 2.13
C GLY A 29 -0.59 -9.90 0.64
N PHE A 30 -1.29 -8.87 0.20
CA PHE A 30 -1.62 -8.65 -1.21
C PHE A 30 -0.39 -8.33 -2.06
N ASN A 31 0.56 -7.52 -1.57
CA ASN A 31 1.81 -7.26 -2.28
C ASN A 31 2.66 -8.53 -2.39
N VAL A 32 2.77 -9.31 -1.32
CA VAL A 32 3.45 -10.61 -1.36
C VAL A 32 2.76 -11.55 -2.35
N ALA A 33 1.43 -11.65 -2.31
CA ALA A 33 0.66 -12.46 -3.24
C ALA A 33 0.85 -11.99 -4.69
N MET A 34 0.90 -10.68 -4.95
CA MET A 34 1.20 -10.10 -6.26
C MET A 34 2.60 -10.44 -6.74
N ILE A 35 3.62 -10.31 -5.89
CA ILE A 35 5.01 -10.70 -6.23
C ILE A 35 5.04 -12.18 -6.57
N LEU A 36 4.46 -13.04 -5.72
CA LEU A 36 4.40 -14.48 -5.95
C LEU A 36 3.66 -14.80 -7.24
N ALA A 37 2.52 -14.17 -7.49
CA ALA A 37 1.72 -14.38 -8.68
C ALA A 37 2.48 -13.96 -9.95
N VAL A 38 3.16 -12.82 -9.93
CA VAL A 38 4.02 -12.36 -11.04
C VAL A 38 5.18 -13.33 -11.26
N VAL A 39 5.87 -13.73 -10.18
CA VAL A 39 6.98 -14.70 -10.24
C VAL A 39 6.51 -16.03 -10.80
N SER A 40 5.40 -16.57 -10.31
CA SER A 40 4.83 -17.84 -10.77
C SER A 40 4.39 -17.77 -12.22
N THR A 41 3.73 -16.67 -12.62
CA THR A 41 3.32 -16.44 -14.01
C THR A 41 4.54 -16.43 -14.91
N GLN A 42 5.55 -15.64 -14.56
CA GLN A 42 6.77 -15.52 -15.34
C GLN A 42 7.51 -16.87 -15.41
N LEU A 43 7.83 -17.53 -14.28
CA LEU A 43 8.47 -18.86 -14.25
C LEU A 43 7.72 -19.89 -15.10
N PHE A 44 6.39 -19.85 -15.08
CA PHE A 44 5.54 -20.68 -15.91
C PHE A 44 5.69 -20.32 -17.40
N PHE A 45 5.71 -19.04 -17.75
CA PHE A 45 5.99 -18.58 -19.11
C PHE A 45 7.39 -18.99 -19.58
N PHE A 46 8.45 -18.89 -18.76
CA PHE A 46 9.83 -19.23 -19.18
C PHE A 46 10.07 -20.72 -19.37
N ASN A 47 9.73 -21.52 -18.36
CA ASN A 47 9.93 -22.96 -18.46
C ASN A 47 8.94 -23.59 -19.46
N GLY A 48 7.73 -23.05 -19.52
CA GLY A 48 6.66 -23.59 -20.34
C GLY A 48 6.70 -23.16 -21.81
N PHE A 49 6.96 -21.89 -22.14
CA PHE A 49 7.01 -21.44 -23.54
C PHE A 49 8.29 -21.84 -24.27
N ASP A 50 9.43 -21.89 -23.59
CA ASP A 50 10.68 -22.30 -24.25
C ASP A 50 10.63 -23.77 -24.66
N GLU A 51 10.04 -24.65 -23.82
CA GLU A 51 9.73 -26.03 -24.20
C GLU A 51 8.66 -26.11 -25.30
N LEU A 52 7.60 -25.30 -25.22
CA LEU A 52 6.51 -25.28 -26.21
C LEU A 52 6.98 -24.85 -27.60
N PHE A 53 7.80 -23.80 -27.69
CA PHE A 53 8.29 -23.27 -28.97
C PHE A 53 9.39 -24.15 -29.57
N LYS A 54 10.09 -24.93 -28.73
CA LYS A 54 11.01 -25.98 -29.19
C LYS A 54 10.26 -27.23 -29.65
N SER A 55 9.10 -27.52 -29.08
CA SER A 55 8.24 -28.62 -29.53
C SER A 55 7.49 -28.22 -30.81
N GLN A 56 7.54 -29.06 -31.85
CA GLN A 56 6.74 -28.83 -33.07
C GLN A 56 5.26 -29.15 -32.87
N GLU A 57 4.87 -29.69 -31.72
CA GLU A 57 3.50 -30.04 -31.39
C GLU A 57 2.79 -28.86 -30.69
N PRO A 58 1.50 -28.61 -31.02
CA PRO A 58 0.75 -27.59 -30.33
C PRO A 58 0.59 -27.96 -28.84
N PRO A 59 0.61 -26.97 -27.93
CA PRO A 59 0.41 -27.24 -26.51
C PRO A 59 -0.91 -27.96 -26.23
N PRO A 60 -0.93 -28.88 -25.26
CA PRO A 60 -2.17 -29.48 -24.82
C PRO A 60 -3.13 -28.39 -24.28
N PRO A 61 -4.44 -28.44 -24.59
CA PRO A 61 -5.39 -27.40 -24.17
C PRO A 61 -5.44 -27.16 -22.66
N SER A 62 -5.20 -28.20 -21.84
CA SER A 62 -5.14 -28.11 -20.39
C SER A 62 -4.01 -27.19 -19.89
N TRP A 63 -2.88 -27.20 -20.59
CA TRP A 63 -1.75 -26.31 -20.27
C TRP A 63 -2.11 -24.86 -20.60
N VAL A 64 -2.68 -24.59 -21.78
CA VAL A 64 -3.13 -23.24 -22.18
C VAL A 64 -4.15 -22.68 -21.19
N LEU A 65 -5.13 -23.49 -20.78
CA LEU A 65 -6.12 -23.12 -19.77
C LEU A 65 -5.47 -22.82 -18.41
N SER A 66 -4.43 -23.55 -18.03
CA SER A 66 -3.69 -23.30 -16.79
C SER A 66 -2.96 -21.95 -16.84
N VAL A 67 -2.31 -21.61 -17.96
CA VAL A 67 -1.67 -20.29 -18.18
C VAL A 67 -2.68 -19.17 -17.99
N ILE A 68 -3.79 -19.27 -18.72
CA ILE A 68 -4.85 -18.26 -18.70
C ILE A 68 -5.40 -18.11 -17.28
N SER A 69 -5.63 -19.21 -16.58
CA SER A 69 -6.13 -19.19 -15.20
C SER A 69 -5.16 -18.50 -14.24
N VAL A 70 -3.85 -18.76 -14.34
CA VAL A 70 -2.84 -18.09 -13.53
C VAL A 70 -2.79 -16.60 -13.84
N VAL A 71 -2.77 -16.22 -15.12
CA VAL A 71 -2.78 -14.81 -15.54
C VAL A 71 -4.03 -14.08 -15.02
N LEU A 72 -5.21 -14.70 -15.14
CA LEU A 72 -6.46 -14.14 -14.63
C LEU A 72 -6.42 -14.00 -13.10
N LEU A 73 -5.87 -14.97 -12.38
CA LEU A 73 -5.70 -14.90 -10.93
C LEU A 73 -4.79 -13.72 -10.53
N VAL A 74 -3.66 -13.53 -11.22
CA VAL A 74 -2.75 -12.40 -10.96
C VAL A 74 -3.46 -11.07 -11.17
N HIS A 75 -4.20 -10.93 -12.27
CA HIS A 75 -4.96 -9.71 -12.55
C HIS A 75 -6.08 -9.49 -11.53
N ALA A 76 -6.78 -10.55 -11.11
CA ALA A 76 -7.79 -10.46 -10.06
C ALA A 76 -7.20 -9.99 -8.73
N LEU A 77 -6.02 -10.51 -8.34
CA LEU A 77 -5.29 -10.06 -7.15
C LEU A 77 -4.81 -8.61 -7.27
N ALA A 78 -4.36 -8.20 -8.45
CA ALA A 78 -3.97 -6.81 -8.72
C ALA A 78 -5.16 -5.87 -8.55
N ILE A 79 -6.30 -6.20 -9.15
CA ILE A 79 -7.56 -5.44 -9.04
C ILE A 79 -8.02 -5.39 -7.59
N ALA A 80 -8.02 -6.53 -6.88
CA ALA A 80 -8.38 -6.58 -5.46
C ALA A 80 -7.47 -5.65 -4.65
N THR A 81 -6.16 -5.67 -4.89
CA THR A 81 -5.21 -4.76 -4.25
C THR A 81 -5.55 -3.29 -4.52
N HIS A 82 -5.92 -2.95 -5.76
CA HIS A 82 -6.32 -1.58 -6.12
C HIS A 82 -7.61 -1.15 -5.41
N VAL A 83 -8.62 -2.01 -5.38
CA VAL A 83 -9.88 -1.75 -4.67
C VAL A 83 -9.63 -1.57 -3.18
N MET A 84 -8.77 -2.40 -2.58
CA MET A 84 -8.38 -2.28 -1.18
C MET A 84 -7.70 -0.94 -0.88
N HIS A 85 -6.84 -0.44 -1.78
CA HIS A 85 -6.26 0.90 -1.67
C HIS A 85 -7.29 2.01 -1.70
N ALA A 86 -8.25 1.93 -2.63
CA ALA A 86 -9.31 2.92 -2.74
C ALA A 86 -10.21 2.91 -1.50
N ILE A 87 -10.59 1.73 -0.99
CA ILE A 87 -11.34 1.60 0.26
C ILE A 87 -10.52 2.17 1.43
N TRP A 88 -9.22 1.86 1.50
CA TRP A 88 -8.36 2.41 2.53
C TRP A 88 -8.30 3.94 2.47
N LEU A 89 -8.12 4.53 1.27
CA LEU A 89 -8.12 5.98 1.06
C LEU A 89 -9.47 6.59 1.44
N TRP A 90 -10.59 5.93 1.09
CA TRP A 90 -11.92 6.35 1.49
C TRP A 90 -12.05 6.41 3.01
N ARG A 91 -11.72 5.31 3.69
CA ARG A 91 -11.78 5.19 5.15
C ARG A 91 -10.86 6.18 5.84
N ALA A 92 -9.64 6.32 5.34
CA ALA A 92 -8.70 7.34 5.79
C ALA A 92 -9.27 8.76 5.62
N GLY A 93 -9.95 9.02 4.51
CA GLY A 93 -10.61 10.29 4.26
C GLY A 93 -11.84 10.54 5.14
N GLU A 94 -12.65 9.51 5.45
CA GLU A 94 -13.75 9.60 6.43
C GLU A 94 -13.22 9.89 7.84
N ASN A 95 -12.15 9.20 8.21
CA ASN A 95 -11.41 9.43 9.43
C ASN A 95 -10.89 10.87 9.54
N LEU A 96 -10.41 11.42 8.43
CA LEU A 96 -10.06 12.83 8.39
C LEU A 96 -11.29 13.74 8.57
N LYS A 97 -12.48 13.39 8.06
CA LYS A 97 -13.74 14.18 8.26
C LYS A 97 -14.06 14.34 9.75
N ALA A 98 -13.66 13.38 10.60
CA ALA A 98 -13.79 13.49 12.05
C ALA A 98 -12.82 14.51 12.69
N PHE A 99 -11.71 14.85 12.01
CA PHE A 99 -10.65 15.72 12.53
C PHE A 99 -10.68 17.16 12.01
N ASP A 100 -11.27 17.42 10.85
CA ASP A 100 -11.31 18.76 10.26
C ASP A 100 -12.60 18.99 9.46
N HIS A 101 -13.33 20.06 9.80
CA HIS A 101 -14.67 20.35 9.30
C HIS A 101 -14.71 21.00 7.90
N LYS A 102 -13.60 21.54 7.37
CA LYS A 102 -13.71 22.63 6.38
C LYS A 102 -13.66 22.31 4.87
N LYS A 103 -13.10 21.21 4.36
CA LYS A 103 -12.95 21.06 2.89
C LYS A 103 -12.80 19.61 2.39
N ARG A 104 -13.87 18.88 2.00
CA ARG A 104 -13.70 17.50 1.46
C ARG A 104 -14.69 16.94 0.41
N LYS A 105 -15.53 17.72 -0.27
CA LYS A 105 -16.42 17.14 -1.34
C LYS A 105 -15.65 16.50 -2.51
N THR A 106 -14.43 16.95 -2.79
CA THR A 106 -13.56 16.40 -3.84
C THR A 106 -12.95 15.04 -3.48
N LEU A 107 -12.91 14.67 -2.19
CA LEU A 107 -12.31 13.41 -1.71
C LEU A 107 -13.05 12.20 -2.29
N ASP A 108 -14.38 12.17 -2.20
CA ASP A 108 -15.17 11.01 -2.62
C ASP A 108 -15.02 10.78 -4.14
N VAL A 109 -15.00 11.86 -4.94
CA VAL A 109 -14.74 11.83 -6.39
C VAL A 109 -13.34 11.29 -6.68
N VAL A 110 -12.36 11.77 -5.93
CA VAL A 110 -10.95 11.40 -6.10
C VAL A 110 -10.70 9.93 -5.76
N VAL A 111 -11.35 9.40 -4.71
CA VAL A 111 -11.28 7.97 -4.37
C VAL A 111 -11.95 7.11 -5.44
N ILE A 112 -13.10 7.54 -5.97
CA ILE A 112 -13.76 6.86 -7.10
C ILE A 112 -12.81 6.82 -8.30
N ILE A 113 -12.16 7.93 -8.65
CA ILE A 113 -11.17 7.98 -9.74
C ILE A 113 -10.02 6.99 -9.48
N SER A 114 -9.54 6.88 -8.23
CA SER A 114 -8.50 5.89 -7.88
C SER A 114 -8.92 4.43 -8.05
N CYS A 115 -10.22 4.11 -8.03
CA CYS A 115 -10.70 2.76 -8.37
C CYS A 115 -10.51 2.43 -9.85
N PHE A 116 -10.54 3.44 -10.73
CA PHE A 116 -10.51 3.27 -12.18
C PHE A 116 -9.16 3.59 -12.81
N VAL A 117 -8.32 4.40 -12.14
CA VAL A 117 -7.02 4.85 -12.64
C VAL A 117 -5.91 4.28 -11.75
N PRO A 118 -5.31 3.13 -12.14
CA PRO A 118 -4.11 2.60 -11.51
C PRO A 118 -3.03 3.67 -11.35
N GLY A 119 -2.42 3.75 -10.17
CA GLY A 119 -1.38 4.72 -9.86
C GLY A 119 -1.86 6.10 -9.38
N PHE A 120 -3.14 6.47 -9.59
CA PHE A 120 -3.66 7.75 -9.09
C PHE A 120 -3.66 7.82 -7.56
N TYR A 121 -3.81 6.67 -6.89
CA TYR A 121 -3.69 6.55 -5.44
C TYR A 121 -2.33 7.05 -4.92
N GLY A 122 -1.24 6.96 -5.70
CA GLY A 122 0.09 7.40 -5.27
C GLY A 122 0.16 8.91 -4.98
N ILE A 123 -0.45 9.73 -5.83
CA ILE A 123 -0.51 11.19 -5.65
C ILE A 123 -1.30 11.55 -4.38
N LEU A 124 -2.41 10.84 -4.17
CA LEU A 124 -3.27 11.05 -3.01
C LEU A 124 -2.60 10.63 -1.73
N MET A 125 -1.88 9.52 -1.77
CA MET A 125 -1.14 9.02 -0.62
C MET A 125 -0.10 10.02 -0.14
N VAL A 126 0.63 10.68 -1.05
CA VAL A 126 1.59 11.75 -0.69
C VAL A 126 0.91 12.89 0.06
N TYR A 127 -0.35 13.19 -0.27
CA TYR A 127 -1.15 14.20 0.41
C TYR A 127 -1.75 13.72 1.74
N TYR A 128 -2.26 12.48 1.80
CA TYR A 128 -2.98 11.96 2.97
C TYR A 128 -2.07 11.50 4.09
N LEU A 129 -0.92 10.90 3.78
CA LEU A 129 -0.01 10.36 4.79
C LEU A 129 0.47 11.40 5.82
N PRO A 130 0.89 12.62 5.44
CA PRO A 130 1.29 13.63 6.41
C PRO A 130 0.13 14.07 7.30
N VAL A 131 -1.07 14.23 6.71
CA VAL A 131 -2.27 14.65 7.46
C VAL A 131 -2.67 13.56 8.46
N LEU A 132 -2.70 12.29 8.03
CA LEU A 132 -2.97 11.14 8.90
C LEU A 132 -1.92 11.03 10.01
N TYR A 133 -0.64 11.18 9.67
CA TYR A 133 0.44 11.11 10.65
C TYR A 133 0.28 12.18 11.72
N ARG A 134 0.03 13.44 11.34
CA ARG A 134 -0.17 14.56 12.28
C ARG A 134 -1.40 14.34 13.16
N ALA A 135 -2.52 13.94 12.56
CA ALA A 135 -3.77 13.65 13.28
C ALA A 135 -3.64 12.46 14.24
N SER A 136 -2.70 11.54 13.97
CA SER A 136 -2.47 10.37 14.81
C SER A 136 -1.59 10.64 16.03
N ARG A 137 -0.92 11.80 16.12
CA ARG A 137 0.01 12.06 17.23
C ARG A 137 -0.73 12.28 18.56
N PRO A 138 -0.22 11.71 19.67
CA PRO A 138 -0.71 12.04 21.00
C PRO A 138 -0.45 13.52 21.32
N GLY A 139 -1.46 14.21 21.85
CA GLY A 139 -1.41 15.65 22.15
C GLY A 139 -1.85 16.59 21.01
N GLY A 140 -2.29 16.04 19.86
CA GLY A 140 -2.89 16.82 18.78
C GLY A 140 -1.90 17.54 17.86
N GLU A 141 -2.44 18.36 16.95
CA GLU A 141 -1.67 19.07 15.93
C GLU A 141 -0.94 20.28 16.56
N LYS A 142 0.39 20.27 16.52
CA LYS A 142 1.18 21.45 16.95
C LYS A 142 1.14 22.51 15.84
N PRO A 143 0.82 23.78 16.16
CA PRO A 143 0.66 24.85 15.18
C PRO A 143 1.93 25.15 14.38
N ASP A 144 3.11 24.90 14.97
CA ASP A 144 4.40 25.21 14.35
C ASP A 144 5.03 24.02 13.60
N GLU A 145 4.33 22.88 13.52
CA GLU A 145 4.90 21.70 12.87
C GLU A 145 4.81 21.81 11.34
N PRO A 146 5.89 21.51 10.58
CA PRO A 146 5.84 21.50 9.13
C PRO A 146 4.78 20.52 8.62
N PHE A 147 4.15 20.88 7.48
CA PHE A 147 3.12 20.04 6.86
C PHE A 147 3.60 18.61 6.59
N PHE A 148 4.88 18.45 6.26
CA PHE A 148 5.56 17.15 6.19
C PHE A 148 6.49 16.98 7.39
N PRO A 149 6.09 16.22 8.42
CA PRO A 149 6.98 15.87 9.53
C PRO A 149 8.25 15.17 9.02
N PRO A 150 9.43 15.37 9.64
CA PRO A 150 10.70 14.83 9.15
C PRO A 150 10.70 13.31 8.92
N PHE A 151 9.95 12.56 9.75
CA PHE A 151 9.78 11.13 9.57
C PHE A 151 9.03 10.79 8.26
N VAL A 152 7.91 11.46 8.03
CA VAL A 152 7.07 11.28 6.84
C VAL A 152 7.84 11.73 5.59
N SER A 153 8.47 12.91 5.63
CA SER A 153 9.21 13.46 4.49
C SER A 153 10.36 12.54 4.07
N ARG A 154 11.11 11.99 5.02
CA ARG A 154 12.20 11.04 4.73
C ARG A 154 11.67 9.78 4.03
N ARG A 155 10.53 9.23 4.47
CA ARG A 155 9.92 8.03 3.87
C ARG A 155 9.36 8.33 2.46
N LEU A 156 8.65 9.45 2.30
CA LEU A 156 8.17 9.90 0.99
C LEU A 156 9.31 10.15 0.01
N LEU A 157 10.42 10.74 0.47
CA LEU A 157 11.61 10.98 -0.35
C LEU A 157 12.26 9.67 -0.81
N ILE A 158 12.40 8.69 0.10
CA ILE A 158 12.91 7.36 -0.27
C ILE A 158 12.01 6.71 -1.33
N MET A 159 10.68 6.77 -1.16
CA MET A 159 9.74 6.24 -2.16
C MET A 159 9.87 6.95 -3.51
N LEU A 160 9.98 8.28 -3.52
CA LEU A 160 10.15 9.06 -4.75
C LEU A 160 11.46 8.71 -5.46
N ILE A 161 12.58 8.68 -4.74
CA ILE A 161 13.89 8.31 -5.30
C ILE A 161 13.84 6.89 -5.85
N SER A 162 13.27 5.95 -5.11
CA SER A 162 13.13 4.55 -5.52
C SER A 162 12.28 4.41 -6.79
N PHE A 163 11.19 5.19 -6.89
CA PHE A 163 10.36 5.24 -8.08
C PHE A 163 11.11 5.81 -9.29
N VAL A 164 11.82 6.93 -9.13
CA VAL A 164 12.62 7.52 -10.22
C VAL A 164 13.71 6.55 -10.69
N LEU A 165 14.44 5.94 -9.77
CA LEU A 165 15.46 4.94 -10.09
C LEU A 165 14.87 3.72 -10.81
N TYR A 166 13.69 3.25 -10.37
CA TYR A 166 12.96 2.19 -11.05
C TYR A 166 12.58 2.58 -12.48
N MET A 167 12.01 3.77 -12.69
CA MET A 167 11.65 4.23 -14.04
C MET A 167 12.89 4.33 -14.94
N ILE A 168 14.00 4.87 -14.44
CA ILE A 168 15.27 4.92 -15.18
C ILE A 168 15.74 3.51 -15.55
N ALA A 169 15.79 2.59 -14.58
CA ALA A 169 16.20 1.21 -14.81
C ALA A 169 15.28 0.51 -15.82
N HIS A 170 13.96 0.68 -15.66
CA HIS A 170 12.95 0.09 -16.54
C HIS A 170 13.06 0.60 -17.98
N PHE A 171 13.17 1.92 -18.19
CA PHE A 171 13.35 2.50 -19.52
C PHE A 171 14.71 2.16 -20.13
N THR A 172 15.77 2.11 -19.33
CA THR A 172 17.11 1.72 -19.79
C THR A 172 17.12 0.27 -20.27
N LEU A 173 16.52 -0.64 -19.47
CA LEU A 173 16.35 -2.03 -19.86
C LEU A 173 15.51 -2.12 -21.13
N MET A 174 14.31 -1.53 -21.15
CA MET A 174 13.44 -1.56 -22.33
C MET A 174 14.13 -1.01 -23.59
N GLY A 175 14.91 0.07 -23.47
CA GLY A 175 15.68 0.64 -24.57
C GLY A 175 16.81 -0.27 -25.05
N TYR A 176 17.56 -0.87 -24.12
CA TYR A 176 18.60 -1.86 -24.44
C TYR A 176 18.02 -3.05 -25.20
N PHE A 177 16.90 -3.61 -24.74
CA PHE A 177 16.27 -4.76 -25.41
C PHE A 177 15.61 -4.38 -26.72
N LEU A 178 15.01 -3.19 -26.82
CA LEU A 178 14.48 -2.72 -28.10
C LEU A 178 15.59 -2.57 -29.14
N PHE A 179 16.75 -2.05 -28.74
CA PHE A 179 17.94 -1.97 -29.58
C PHE A 179 18.45 -3.36 -29.98
N GLU A 180 18.55 -4.28 -29.02
CA GLU A 180 18.96 -5.66 -29.27
C GLU A 180 17.98 -6.39 -30.20
N ALA A 181 16.68 -6.20 -30.00
CA ALA A 181 15.63 -6.73 -30.86
C ALA A 181 15.78 -6.21 -32.30
N VAL A 182 15.86 -4.88 -32.47
CA VAL A 182 15.98 -4.25 -33.79
C VAL A 182 17.27 -4.64 -34.49
N SER A 183 18.39 -4.80 -33.76
CA SER A 183 19.67 -5.24 -34.35
C SER A 183 19.69 -6.71 -34.78
N LYS A 184 18.80 -7.54 -34.23
CA LYS A 184 18.66 -8.98 -34.55
C LYS A 184 17.48 -9.30 -35.48
N VAL A 185 16.72 -8.28 -35.91
CA VAL A 185 15.57 -8.43 -36.82
C VAL A 185 15.99 -8.75 -38.26
N ASP A 186 17.28 -8.70 -38.59
CA ASP A 186 17.78 -9.21 -39.86
C ASP A 186 17.97 -10.75 -39.81
N ARG A 187 17.05 -11.47 -40.46
CA ARG A 187 17.03 -12.92 -40.79
C ARG A 187 16.49 -13.87 -39.72
N GLU A 188 15.22 -14.26 -39.86
CA GLU A 188 14.61 -15.52 -39.39
C GLU A 188 14.69 -15.85 -37.88
N THR A 189 15.27 -15.00 -37.04
CA THR A 189 15.38 -15.24 -35.60
C THR A 189 14.02 -15.10 -34.92
N PRO A 190 13.50 -16.16 -34.27
CA PRO A 190 12.23 -16.09 -33.57
C PRO A 190 12.30 -15.06 -32.43
N LEU A 191 11.24 -14.28 -32.24
CA LEU A 191 11.14 -13.27 -31.16
C LEU A 191 11.43 -13.84 -29.76
N SER A 192 11.24 -15.15 -29.55
CA SER A 192 11.60 -15.84 -28.31
C SER A 192 13.10 -15.87 -28.04
N SER A 193 13.98 -15.80 -29.05
CA SER A 193 15.44 -15.70 -28.86
C SER A 193 15.92 -14.28 -28.55
N ILE A 194 15.04 -13.28 -28.67
CA ILE A 194 15.33 -11.87 -28.41
C ILE A 194 15.14 -11.53 -26.92
N PHE A 195 14.19 -12.18 -26.26
CA PHE A 195 13.99 -12.05 -24.82
C PHE A 195 14.78 -13.13 -24.07
N SER A 196 16.08 -12.89 -23.83
CA SER A 196 16.92 -13.86 -23.13
C SER A 196 16.51 -14.03 -21.66
N THR A 197 16.78 -15.20 -21.08
CA THR A 197 16.62 -15.46 -19.64
C THR A 197 17.29 -14.39 -18.78
N GLU A 198 18.39 -13.79 -19.27
CA GLU A 198 19.15 -12.75 -18.57
C GLU A 198 18.35 -11.46 -18.45
N TYR A 199 17.63 -11.04 -19.50
CA TYR A 199 16.72 -9.88 -19.44
C TYR A 199 15.78 -10.03 -18.25
N LEU A 200 15.20 -11.21 -18.15
CA LEU A 200 14.15 -11.44 -17.20
C LEU A 200 14.65 -11.45 -15.77
N VAL A 201 15.81 -12.08 -15.56
CA VAL A 201 16.49 -12.07 -14.25
C VAL A 201 16.80 -10.63 -13.85
N ILE A 202 17.31 -9.81 -14.77
CA ILE A 202 17.60 -8.40 -14.48
C ILE A 202 16.32 -7.61 -14.22
N SER A 203 15.28 -7.79 -15.04
CA SER A 203 13.97 -7.18 -14.84
C SER A 203 13.35 -7.57 -13.50
N TYR A 204 13.54 -8.83 -13.07
CA TYR A 204 13.11 -9.32 -11.76
C TYR A 204 13.86 -8.66 -10.63
N LEU A 205 15.20 -8.58 -10.72
CA LEU A 205 16.00 -7.91 -9.69
C LEU A 205 15.61 -6.45 -9.57
N VAL A 206 15.38 -5.76 -10.69
CA VAL A 206 14.90 -4.37 -10.70
C VAL A 206 13.52 -4.26 -10.06
N TYR A 207 12.59 -5.15 -10.40
CA TYR A 207 11.24 -5.16 -9.81
C TYR A 207 11.26 -5.48 -8.31
N LEU A 208 12.04 -6.48 -7.89
CA LEU A 208 12.19 -6.86 -6.48
C LEU A 208 12.81 -5.72 -5.67
N VAL A 209 13.89 -5.11 -6.18
CA VAL A 209 14.51 -3.93 -5.56
C VAL A 209 13.50 -2.80 -5.46
N PHE A 210 12.70 -2.55 -6.50
CA PHE A 210 11.64 -1.55 -6.44
C PHE A 210 10.60 -1.87 -5.37
N VAL A 211 10.06 -3.09 -5.31
CA VAL A 211 9.06 -3.47 -4.31
C VAL A 211 9.61 -3.35 -2.90
N LEU A 212 10.86 -3.73 -2.66
CA LEU A 212 11.49 -3.58 -1.34
C LEU A 212 11.75 -2.11 -1.00
N SER A 213 12.31 -1.33 -1.92
CA SER A 213 12.69 0.07 -1.70
C SER A 213 11.50 1.03 -1.66
N PHE A 214 10.41 0.73 -2.37
CA PHE A 214 9.16 1.49 -2.34
C PHE A 214 8.20 0.96 -1.27
N GLY A 215 8.02 -0.37 -1.20
CA GLY A 215 7.07 -1.01 -0.30
C GLY A 215 7.50 -0.96 1.17
N TRP A 216 8.79 -1.04 1.49
CA TRP A 216 9.24 -0.98 2.89
C TRP A 216 9.01 0.38 3.55
N PRO A 217 9.40 1.53 2.95
CA PRO A 217 9.08 2.84 3.52
C PRO A 217 7.57 3.06 3.68
N TRP A 218 6.78 2.52 2.75
CA TRP A 218 5.34 2.55 2.80
C TRP A 218 4.79 1.79 4.02
N ILE A 219 5.16 0.52 4.17
CA ILE A 219 4.76 -0.32 5.30
C ILE A 219 5.22 0.31 6.63
N SER A 220 6.47 0.78 6.68
CA SER A 220 7.04 1.45 7.87
C SER A 220 6.23 2.68 8.27
N LEU A 221 5.73 3.45 7.30
CA LEU A 221 4.93 4.65 7.57
C LEU A 221 3.53 4.29 8.07
N LEU A 222 2.89 3.30 7.47
CA LEU A 222 1.58 2.82 7.91
C LEU A 222 1.63 2.20 9.31
N LEU A 223 2.68 1.41 9.61
CA LEU A 223 2.91 0.86 10.95
C LEU A 223 3.11 1.97 11.98
N GLU A 224 3.89 3.00 11.66
CA GLU A 224 4.09 4.12 12.57
C GLU A 224 2.81 4.92 12.80
N ILE A 225 2.02 5.18 11.76
CA ILE A 225 0.71 5.82 11.90
C ILE A 225 -0.20 4.97 12.80
N THR A 226 -0.21 3.65 12.59
CA THR A 226 -1.01 2.72 13.41
C THR A 226 -0.56 2.74 14.87
N ARG A 227 0.75 2.70 15.13
CA ARG A 227 1.34 2.78 16.47
C ARG A 227 0.94 4.08 17.19
N LEU A 228 1.06 5.22 16.51
CA LEU A 228 0.67 6.53 17.06
C LEU A 228 -0.82 6.60 17.41
N GLN A 229 -1.67 5.96 16.60
CA GLN A 229 -3.10 5.86 16.88
C GLN A 229 -3.39 4.98 18.09
N GLU A 230 -2.72 3.83 18.23
CA GLU A 230 -2.83 2.97 19.40
C GLU A 230 -2.41 3.73 20.67
N GLU A 231 -1.28 4.43 20.65
CA GLU A 231 -0.81 5.27 21.78
C GLU A 231 -1.82 6.37 22.15
N ARG A 232 -2.45 7.00 21.16
CA ARG A 232 -3.46 8.02 21.40
C ARG A 232 -4.74 7.43 21.99
N GLU A 233 -5.18 6.25 21.53
CA GLU A 233 -6.34 5.53 22.08
C GLU A 233 -6.11 5.15 23.55
N GLU A 234 -4.90 4.70 23.90
CA GLU A 234 -4.54 4.41 25.29
C GLU A 234 -4.61 5.65 26.21
N LEU A 235 -4.20 6.81 25.70
CA LEU A 235 -4.26 8.08 26.45
C LEU A 235 -5.67 8.65 26.56
N ASP A 236 -6.49 8.48 25.52
CA ASP A 236 -7.88 9.00 25.47
C ASP A 236 -8.88 8.07 26.18
N THR A 237 -8.51 6.81 26.47
CA THR A 237 -9.35 5.88 27.22
C THR A 237 -9.37 6.30 28.70
N PRO A 238 -10.51 6.76 29.25
CA PRO A 238 -10.57 7.13 30.66
C PRO A 238 -10.21 5.90 31.50
N ALA A 239 -9.36 6.10 32.52
CA ALA A 239 -9.02 5.06 33.49
C ALA A 239 -10.32 4.38 33.95
N SER A 240 -10.42 3.07 33.71
CA SER A 240 -11.62 2.29 34.01
C SER A 240 -12.05 2.58 35.46
N PRO A 241 -13.28 3.08 35.70
CA PRO A 241 -13.73 3.46 37.04
C PRO A 241 -13.88 2.30 38.04
N ASN A 242 -13.45 1.08 37.69
CA ASN A 242 -13.64 -0.13 38.48
C ASN A 242 -12.46 -0.47 39.43
N PHE A 243 -11.70 0.51 39.87
CA PHE A 243 -10.83 0.36 41.05
C PHE A 243 -11.28 1.31 42.17
N VAL A 244 -12.57 1.28 42.47
CA VAL A 244 -13.02 1.63 43.82
C VAL A 244 -12.62 0.46 44.70
N ASP A 245 -11.56 0.66 45.45
CA ASP A 245 -11.07 -0.25 46.48
C ASP A 245 -12.19 -0.40 47.54
N GLU A 246 -13.03 -1.44 47.42
CA GLU A 246 -14.13 -1.75 48.34
C GLU A 246 -13.64 -2.08 49.77
N THR A 247 -12.34 -2.02 50.06
CA THR A 247 -11.77 -2.40 51.36
C THR A 247 -11.85 -1.33 52.46
N LYS A 248 -12.65 -0.25 52.31
CA LYS A 248 -12.67 0.86 53.28
C LYS A 248 -14.00 1.20 53.94
N THR A 249 -15.00 0.32 53.92
CA THR A 249 -16.32 0.63 54.51
C THR A 249 -16.85 -0.42 55.48
N GLU A 250 -16.01 -0.95 56.38
CA GLU A 250 -16.48 -1.88 57.43
C GLU A 250 -15.94 -1.65 58.85
N SER A 251 -15.33 -0.50 59.19
CA SER A 251 -14.72 -0.32 60.53
C SER A 251 -15.20 0.87 61.37
N GLU A 252 -16.36 1.50 61.09
CA GLU A 252 -16.82 2.65 61.88
C GLU A 252 -18.17 2.48 62.63
N ASP A 253 -18.70 1.27 62.75
CA ASP A 253 -19.87 1.00 63.60
C ASP A 253 -19.60 -0.11 64.63
N GLU A 254 -18.79 0.19 65.66
CA GLU A 254 -18.90 -0.45 66.98
C GLU A 254 -18.66 0.61 68.08
N LYS A 255 -19.76 1.12 68.64
CA LYS A 255 -19.83 1.83 69.92
C LYS A 255 -21.03 1.35 70.72
#